data_AF-A0A090YTI9-F1
#
_entry.id   AF-A0A090YTI9-F1
#
_cell.length_a   1.000
_cell.length_b   1.000
_cell.length_c   1.000
_cell.angle_alpha   90.00
_cell.angle_beta   90.00
_cell.angle_gamma   90.00
#
_symmetry.space_group_name_H-M   'P 1'
#
loop_
_entity.id
_entity.type
_entity.pdbx_description
1 polymer ?
#
loop_
_entity_poly.entity_id
_entity_poly.type
_entity_poly.pdbx_seq_one_letter_code
_entity_poly.pdbx_strand_id
1 'polypeptide(L)' 'MIRKLTKKDNEQVFTFLKEEAAMNLFMIGDIEAFGYETDFQELWGNFNKDGTLKSILQYTLV' A
#
# COMPACT_ATOMS: atom_id res chain seq x y z
N MET A 1 -14.03 0.94 2.26
CA MET A 1 -13.93 -0.42 2.83
C MET A 1 -12.47 -0.70 3.04
N ILE A 2 -12.09 -1.09 4.26
CA ILE A 2 -10.70 -1.35 4.62
C ILE A 2 -10.41 -2.83 4.42
N ARG A 3 -9.33 -3.18 3.73
CA ARG A 3 -8.84 -4.56 3.58
C ARG A 3 -7.32 -4.61 3.42
N LYS A 4 -6.74 -5.77 3.70
CA LYS A 4 -5.31 -6.04 3.44
C LYS A 4 -5.04 -5.95 1.93
N LEU A 5 -3.96 -5.28 1.59
CA LEU A 5 -3.46 -5.14 0.23
C LEU A 5 -2.66 -6.39 -0.14
N THR A 6 -2.78 -6.78 -1.40
CA THR A 6 -2.07 -7.93 -1.96
C THR A 6 -1.36 -7.52 -3.23
N LYS A 7 -0.55 -8.43 -3.80
CA LYS A 7 0.11 -8.19 -5.08
C LYS A 7 -0.86 -7.83 -6.22
N LYS A 8 -2.14 -8.22 -6.14
CA LYS A 8 -3.16 -7.86 -7.14
C LYS A 8 -3.48 -6.37 -7.17
N ASP A 9 -3.20 -5.66 -6.08
CA ASP A 9 -3.50 -4.24 -5.92
C ASP A 9 -2.35 -3.34 -6.40
N ASN A 10 -1.24 -3.94 -6.88
CA ASN A 10 0.03 -3.25 -7.05
C ASN A 10 -0.05 -2.04 -7.98
N GLU A 11 -0.74 -2.17 -9.10
CA GLU A 11 -0.90 -1.07 -10.05
C GLU A 11 -1.61 0.12 -9.42
N GLN A 12 -2.70 -0.12 -8.69
CA GLN A 12 -3.48 0.92 -8.04
C GLN A 12 -2.73 1.56 -6.86
N VAL A 13 -2.01 0.75 -6.09
CA VAL A 13 -1.16 1.20 -4.98
C VAL A 13 -0.03 2.10 -5.49
N PHE A 14 0.70 1.67 -6.52
CA PHE A 14 1.79 2.49 -7.07
C PHE A 14 1.27 3.74 -7.79
N THR A 15 0.11 3.67 -8.45
CA THR A 15 -0.52 4.86 -9.02
C THR A 15 -0.80 5.89 -7.92
N PHE A 16 -1.40 5.46 -6.81
CA PHE A 16 -1.69 6.32 -5.65
C PHE A 16 -0.43 6.87 -4.98
N LEU A 17 0.55 6.02 -4.68
CA LEU A 17 1.78 6.45 -3.99
C LEU A 17 2.63 7.40 -4.84
N LYS A 18 2.61 7.26 -6.18
CA LYS A 18 3.38 8.09 -7.10
C LYS A 18 2.83 9.51 -7.27
N GLU A 19 1.60 9.81 -6.84
CA GLU A 19 1.08 11.18 -6.84
C GLU A 19 1.98 12.11 -6.00
N GLU A 20 2.52 11.60 -4.89
CA GLU A 20 3.46 12.29 -4.01
C GLU A 20 4.66 11.37 -3.69
N ALA A 21 5.36 10.92 -4.75
CA ALA A 21 6.41 9.89 -4.65
C ALA A 21 7.51 10.20 -3.61
N ALA A 22 7.89 11.48 -3.48
CA ALA A 22 8.91 11.90 -2.51
C ALA A 22 8.43 11.71 -1.05
N MET A 23 7.16 12.03 -0.77
CA MET A 23 6.55 11.81 0.55
C MET A 23 6.41 10.32 0.84
N ASN A 24 6.08 9.54 -0.18
CA ASN A 24 5.80 8.11 -0.08
C ASN A 24 7.03 7.21 -0.32
N LEU A 25 8.24 7.78 -0.36
CA LEU A 25 9.46 7.08 -0.78
C LEU A 25 9.74 5.83 0.05
N PHE A 26 9.51 5.89 1.37
CA PHE A 26 9.68 4.75 2.27
C PHE A 26 8.70 3.62 1.97
N MET A 27 7.40 3.93 1.83
CA MET A 27 6.38 2.95 1.44
C MET A 27 6.69 2.28 0.09
N ILE A 28 7.12 3.08 -0.89
CA ILE A 28 7.49 2.58 -2.22
C ILE A 28 8.68 1.61 -2.11
N GLY A 29 9.75 2.03 -1.43
CA GLY A 29 10.94 1.20 -1.23
C GLY A 29 10.64 -0.11 -0.50
N ASP A 30 9.80 -0.06 0.54
CA ASP A 30 9.42 -1.26 1.28
C ASP A 30 8.62 -2.24 0.42
N ILE A 31 7.68 -1.74 -0.40
CA ILE A 31 6.92 -2.60 -1.31
C ILE A 31 7.83 -3.22 -2.38
N GLU A 32 8.81 -2.47 -2.90
CA GLU A 32 9.77 -2.99 -3.88
C GLU A 32 10.73 -4.03 -3.28
N ALA A 33 11.19 -3.81 -2.05
CA ALA A 33 12.11 -4.70 -1.37
C ALA A 33 11.45 -5.97 -0.83
N PHE A 34 10.22 -5.86 -0.32
CA PHE A 34 9.59 -6.91 0.49
C PHE A 34 8.24 -7.40 -0.05
N GLY A 35 7.60 -6.65 -0.95
CA GLY A 35 6.25 -6.96 -1.45
C GLY A 35 5.14 -6.65 -0.44
N TYR A 36 4.02 -7.38 -0.55
CA TYR A 36 2.78 -7.12 0.21
C TYR A 36 2.53 -8.12 1.35
N GLU A 37 3.22 -9.26 1.32
CA GLU A 37 3.00 -10.37 2.24
C GLU A 37 4.31 -10.67 2.96
N THR A 38 4.48 -10.07 4.14
CA THR A 38 5.59 -10.35 5.04
C THR A 38 5.10 -10.55 6.46
N ASP A 39 5.91 -11.24 7.27
CA ASP A 39 5.59 -11.55 8.66
C ASP A 39 5.77 -10.35 9.61
N PHE A 40 6.46 -9.30 9.15
CA PHE A 40 6.81 -8.12 9.96
C PHE A 40 6.06 -6.85 9.52
N GLN A 41 5.38 -6.87 8.39
CA GLN A 41 4.68 -5.69 7.86
C GLN A 41 3.37 -6.06 7.18
N GLU A 42 2.36 -5.25 7.43
CA GLU A 42 1.08 -5.32 6.75
C GLU A 42 0.75 -4.00 6.06
N LEU A 43 0.17 -4.11 4.87
CA LEU A 43 -0.34 -3.00 4.10
C LEU A 43 -1.86 -3.11 4.01
N TRP A 44 -2.55 -2.05 4.39
CA TRP A 44 -4.02 -1.98 4.40
C TRP A 44 -4.48 -0.81 3.54
N GLY A 45 -5.45 -1.08 2.66
CA GLY A 45 -6.04 -0.07 1.78
C GLY A 45 -7.46 0.24 2.21
N ASN A 46 -7.81 1.53 2.24
CA ASN A 46 -9.20 1.95 2.33
C ASN A 46 -9.71 2.31 0.93
N PHE A 47 -10.75 1.62 0.48
CA PHE A 47 -11.33 1.79 -0.84
C PHE A 47 -12.65 2.56 -0.78
N ASN A 48 -12.93 3.39 -1.78
CA ASN A 48 -14.25 3.97 -2.00
C ASN A 48 -15.24 2.91 -2.49
N LYS A 49 -16.53 3.26 -2.59
CA LYS A 49 -17.58 2.34 -3.05
C LYS A 49 -17.39 1.89 -4.50
N ASP A 50 -16.70 2.68 -5.31
CA ASP A 50 -16.36 2.40 -6.72
C ASP A 50 -15.09 1.56 -6.88
N GLY A 51 -14.43 1.17 -5.78
CA GLY A 51 -13.18 0.43 -5.80
C GLY A 51 -11.92 1.28 -5.97
N THR A 52 -12.02 2.61 -5.95
CA THR A 52 -10.84 3.49 -5.97
C THR A 52 -10.13 3.49 -4.61
N LEU A 53 -8.80 3.41 -4.62
CA LEU A 53 -7.99 3.47 -3.41
C LEU A 53 -7.97 4.90 -2.87
N LYS A 54 -8.40 5.08 -1.62
CA LYS A 54 -8.51 6.39 -0.95
C LYS A 54 -7.32 6.68 -0.03
N SER A 55 -6.81 5.66 0.65
CA SER A 55 -5.69 5.80 1.58
C SER A 55 -5.02 4.45 1.82
N ILE A 56 -3.74 4.49 2.17
CA ILE A 56 -2.94 3.33 2.57
C ILE A 56 -2.49 3.51 4.01
N LEU A 57 -2.52 2.42 4.77
CA LEU A 57 -1.91 2.31 6.10
C LEU A 57 -0.85 1.21 6.03
N GLN A 58 0.38 1.57 6.38
CA GLN A 58 1.47 0.64 6.62
C GLN A 58 1.61 0.41 8.12
N TYR A 59 1.60 -0.85 8.54
CA TYR A 59 1.76 -1.25 9.93
C TYR A 59 2.93 -2.22 10.06
N THR A 60 3.94 -1.85 10.83
CA THR A 60 5.15 -2.64 11.07
C THR A 60 5.11 -3.20 12.49
N LEU A 61 5.30 -4.51 12.61
CA LEU A 61 5.44 -5.21 13.89
C LEU A 61 6.87 -5.00 14.40
N VAL A 62 7.00 -4.39 15.59
CA VAL A 62 8.27 -4.22 16.32
C VAL A 62 8.56 -5.40 17.24
#